data_AF-A0A2D1V2Q7-F1
#
_entry.id   AF-A0A2D1V2Q7-F1
#
_cell.length_a   1.000
_cell.length_b   1.000
_cell.length_c   1.000
_cell.angle_alpha   90.00
_cell.angle_beta   90.00
_cell.angle_gamma   90.00
#
_symmetry.space_group_name_H-M   'P 1'
#
loop_
_entity.id
_entity.type
_entity.pdbx_description
1 polymer ?
#
loop_
_entity_poly.entity_id
_entity_poly.type
_entity_poly.pdbx_seq_one_letter_code
_entity_poly.pdbx_strand_id
1 'polypeptide(L)'
;DLVHLLKTVQAHEKQKLHMVATIQVLKKAGLPSERHVQLKNRPVEHRCHHVTEITEVTGLEDAEADAEYDAALNEAIRVIQEVVTYINDQMEEVRYE
;
A
#
# COMPACT_ATOMS: atom_id res chain seq x y z
N ASP A 1 -32.40 -6.17 -10.15
CA ASP A 1 -32.88 -5.61 -8.86
C ASP A 1 -31.99 -4.43 -8.49
N LEU A 2 -32.53 -3.21 -8.59
CA LEU A 2 -31.77 -1.97 -8.37
C LEU A 2 -31.23 -1.85 -6.94
N VAL A 3 -31.95 -2.38 -5.94
CA VAL A 3 -31.52 -2.28 -4.54
C VAL A 3 -30.28 -3.14 -4.30
N HIS A 4 -30.25 -4.33 -4.88
CA HIS A 4 -29.08 -5.20 -4.81
C HIS A 4 -27.87 -4.57 -5.50
N LEU A 5 -28.06 -4.03 -6.70
CA LEU A 5 -27.02 -3.32 -7.45
C LEU A 5 -26.40 -2.17 -6.66
N LEU A 6 -27.22 -1.28 -6.10
CA LEU A 6 -26.74 -0.13 -5.32
C LEU A 6 -25.95 -0.58 -4.08
N LYS A 7 -26.39 -1.64 -3.39
CA LYS A 7 -25.64 -2.20 -2.25
C LYS A 7 -24.28 -2.74 -2.68
N THR A 8 -24.22 -3.42 -3.82
CA THR A 8 -22.97 -3.98 -4.35
C THR A 8 -22.01 -2.87 -4.77
N VAL A 9 -22.47 -1.85 -5.51
CA VAL A 9 -21.66 -0.68 -5.87
C VAL A 9 -21.15 0.04 -4.63
N GLN A 10 -22.00 0.23 -3.61
CA GLN A 10 -21.61 0.85 -2.35
C GLN A 10 -20.53 0.04 -1.59
N ALA A 11 -20.63 -1.29 -1.60
CA ALA A 11 -19.63 -2.16 -0.98
C ALA A 11 -18.28 -2.05 -1.70
N HIS A 12 -18.29 -2.06 -3.03
CA HIS A 12 -17.10 -1.86 -3.86
C HIS A 12 -16.49 -0.46 -3.62
N GLU A 13 -17.30 0.60 -3.58
CA GLU A 13 -16.81 1.95 -3.28
C GLU A 13 -16.13 2.03 -1.91
N LYS A 14 -16.72 1.39 -0.89
CA LYS A 14 -16.11 1.29 0.44
C LYS A 14 -14.76 0.57 0.39
N GLN A 15 -14.65 -0.53 -0.36
CA GLN A 15 -13.40 -1.25 -0.54
C GLN A 15 -12.35 -0.38 -1.24
N LYS A 16 -12.73 0.36 -2.29
CA LYS A 16 -11.85 1.31 -2.98
C LYS A 16 -11.27 2.33 -2.01
N LEU A 17 -12.13 2.98 -1.22
CA LEU A 17 -11.73 3.99 -0.23
C LEU A 17 -10.78 3.40 0.82
N HIS A 18 -11.04 2.17 1.27
CA HIS A 18 -10.16 1.49 2.20
C HIS A 18 -8.77 1.23 1.60
N MET A 19 -8.69 0.73 0.36
CA MET A 19 -7.41 0.51 -0.33
C MET A 19 -6.66 1.82 -0.58
N VAL A 20 -7.36 2.90 -0.92
CA VAL A 20 -6.74 4.24 -1.07
C VAL A 20 -6.11 4.69 0.26
N ALA A 21 -6.81 4.50 1.38
CA ALA A 21 -6.25 4.80 2.70
C ALA A 21 -5.03 3.94 3.02
N THR A 22 -5.06 2.65 2.68
CA THR A 22 -3.91 1.74 2.82
C THR A 22 -2.70 2.24 2.03
N ILE A 23 -2.87 2.62 0.76
CA ILE A 23 -1.80 3.19 -0.07
C ILE A 23 -1.23 4.47 0.57
N GLN A 24 -2.09 5.35 1.09
CA GLN A 24 -1.63 6.58 1.74
C GLN A 24 -0.79 6.29 2.99
N VAL A 25 -1.22 5.34 3.82
CA VAL A 25 -0.48 4.92 5.01
C VAL A 25 0.87 4.30 4.62
N LEU A 26 0.88 3.38 3.65
CA LEU A 26 2.10 2.76 3.13
C LEU A 26 3.08 3.82 2.61
N LYS A 27 2.64 4.69 1.70
CA LYS A 27 3.47 5.77 1.15
C LYS A 27 4.00 6.72 2.22
N LYS A 28 3.22 6.99 3.27
CA LYS A 28 3.65 7.83 4.40
C LYS A 28 4.67 7.10 5.29
N ALA A 29 4.53 5.80 5.48
CA ALA A 29 5.48 4.99 6.23
C ALA A 29 6.83 4.88 5.49
N GLY A 30 6.81 4.90 4.16
CA GLY A 30 8.01 4.77 3.32
C GLY A 30 8.58 3.35 3.33
N LEU A 31 9.62 3.13 2.51
CA LEU A 31 10.27 1.82 2.42
C LEU A 31 10.81 1.39 3.79
N PRO A 32 10.51 0.17 4.26
CA PRO A 32 11.08 -0.40 5.48
C PRO A 32 12.59 -0.20 5.63
N SER A 33 13.38 -0.53 4.60
CA SER A 33 14.84 -0.36 4.61
C SER A 33 15.29 1.11 4.77
N GLU A 34 14.52 2.07 4.26
CA GLU A 34 14.83 3.50 4.31
C GLU A 34 14.45 4.17 5.65
N ARG A 35 13.54 3.56 6.43
CA ARG A 35 13.07 4.12 7.71
C ARG A 35 14.19 4.25 8.75
N HIS A 36 15.17 3.35 8.75
CA HIS A 36 16.34 3.40 9.64
C HIS A 36 17.28 4.59 9.39
N VAL A 37 17.26 5.15 8.17
CA VAL A 37 18.12 6.28 7.78
C VAL A 37 17.57 7.60 8.34
N GLN A 38 16.24 7.73 8.49
CA GLN A 38 15.62 8.99 8.94
C GLN A 38 15.78 9.27 10.45
N LEU A 39 15.97 8.25 11.30
CA LEU A 39 16.20 8.44 12.74
C LEU A 39 17.59 9.05 13.04
N LYS A 40 18.54 8.95 12.10
CA LYS A 40 19.94 9.37 12.26
C LYS A 40 20.20 10.86 12.05
N ASN A 41 19.19 11.65 11.65
CA ASN A 41 19.32 13.10 11.47
C ASN A 41 19.09 13.91 12.76
N ARG A 42 18.91 13.26 13.92
CA ARG A 42 19.04 13.94 15.23
C ARG A 42 20.53 14.00 15.60
N PRO A 43 21.02 15.09 16.23
CA PRO A 43 22.42 15.24 16.54
C PRO A 43 22.80 14.25 17.65
N VAL A 44 23.21 13.05 17.27
CA VAL A 44 23.89 12.12 18.15
C VAL A 44 25.34 12.11 17.70
N GLU A 45 26.20 12.44 18.65
CA GLU A 45 27.65 12.54 18.54
C GLU A 45 28.24 11.44 17.65
N HIS A 46 29.13 11.85 16.74
CA HIS A 46 29.80 11.00 15.76
C HIS A 46 30.27 9.67 16.36
N ARG A 47 29.56 8.59 16.04
CA ARG A 47 30.13 7.24 15.98
C ARG A 47 30.35 6.88 14.53
N CYS A 48 31.58 6.51 14.20
CA CYS A 48 31.99 6.05 12.89
C CYS A 48 31.07 4.90 12.42
N HIS A 49 30.35 5.15 11.34
CA HIS A 49 29.21 4.37 10.85
C HIS A 49 29.60 3.24 9.89
N HIS A 50 30.82 2.72 9.99
CA HIS A 50 31.36 1.71 9.08
C HIS A 50 31.34 0.28 9.63
N VAL A 51 30.87 0.06 10.86
CA VAL A 51 30.80 -1.28 11.44
C VAL A 51 29.54 -1.45 12.29
N THR A 52 28.37 -1.28 11.68
CA THR A 52 27.33 -2.28 11.95
C THR A 52 27.64 -3.36 10.93
N GLU A 53 28.15 -4.51 11.36
CA GLU A 53 28.25 -5.67 10.48
C GLU A 53 26.88 -5.83 9.82
N ILE A 54 26.79 -5.57 8.52
CA ILE A 54 25.63 -5.95 7.72
C ILE A 54 25.70 -7.46 7.69
N THR A 55 25.21 -8.09 8.74
CA THR A 55 25.07 -9.54 8.79
C THR A 55 24.07 -9.93 7.72
N GLU A 56 24.29 -11.05 7.05
CA GLU A 56 23.37 -11.57 6.02
C GLU A 56 21.92 -11.64 6.54
N VAL A 57 21.74 -11.85 7.84
CA VAL A 57 20.44 -11.87 8.54
C VAL A 57 19.74 -10.52 8.49
N THR A 58 20.41 -9.42 8.84
CA THR A 58 19.82 -8.07 8.80
C THR A 58 19.49 -7.59 7.38
N GLY A 59 20.32 -7.96 6.39
CA GLY A 59 20.05 -7.61 4.99
C GLY A 59 18.90 -8.41 4.38
N LEU A 60 18.73 -9.67 4.81
CA LEU A 60 17.60 -10.51 4.41
C LEU A 60 16.29 -10.01 5.00
N GLU A 61 16.27 -9.65 6.28
CA GLU A 61 15.08 -9.09 6.96
C GLU A 61 14.61 -7.78 6.32
N ASP A 62 15.52 -6.86 6.00
CA ASP A 62 15.17 -5.60 5.32
C ASP A 62 14.60 -5.87 3.90
N ALA A 63 15.19 -6.82 3.16
CA ALA A 63 14.71 -7.19 1.83
C ALA A 63 13.33 -7.88 1.85
N GLU A 64 13.07 -8.72 2.84
CA GLU A 64 11.75 -9.35 3.03
C GLU A 64 10.69 -8.31 3.39
N ALA A 65 11.00 -7.40 4.31
CA ALA A 65 10.10 -6.32 4.68
C ALA A 65 9.78 -5.40 3.49
N ASP A 66 10.77 -5.04 2.66
CA ASP A 66 10.56 -4.26 1.44
C ASP A 66 9.69 -5.00 0.43
N ALA A 67 9.90 -6.31 0.25
CA ALA A 67 9.07 -7.14 -0.63
C ALA A 67 7.61 -7.22 -0.15
N GLU A 68 7.36 -7.34 1.16
CA GLU A 68 6.02 -7.30 1.74
C GLU A 68 5.34 -5.94 1.53
N TYR A 69 6.10 -4.85 1.71
CA TYR A 69 5.63 -3.49 1.45
C TYR A 69 5.17 -3.32 0.00
N ASP A 70 6.01 -3.75 -0.95
CA ASP A 70 5.71 -3.67 -2.39
C ASP A 70 4.52 -4.56 -2.77
N ALA A 71 4.44 -5.76 -2.20
CA ALA A 71 3.30 -6.65 -2.40
C ALA A 71 1.99 -6.01 -1.93
N ALA A 72 1.98 -5.43 -0.73
CA ALA A 72 0.80 -4.75 -0.18
C ALA A 72 0.40 -3.51 -1.01
N LEU A 73 1.38 -2.74 -1.48
CA LEU A 73 1.13 -1.58 -2.33
C LEU A 73 0.53 -1.97 -3.68
N ASN A 74 1.12 -2.98 -4.34
CA ASN A 74 0.66 -3.48 -5.63
C ASN A 74 -0.72 -4.11 -5.53
N GLU A 75 -1.00 -4.87 -4.47
CA GLU A 75 -2.31 -5.45 -4.22
C GLU A 75 -3.37 -4.36 -4.07
N ALA A 76 -3.11 -3.34 -3.25
CA ALA A 76 -4.05 -2.24 -3.07
C ALA A 76 -4.33 -1.50 -4.39
N ILE A 77 -3.32 -1.30 -5.24
CA ILE A 77 -3.51 -0.70 -6.57
C ILE A 77 -4.37 -1.59 -7.46
N ARG A 78 -4.08 -2.91 -7.52
CA ARG A 78 -4.82 -3.86 -8.35
C ARG A 78 -6.29 -3.89 -7.95
N VAL A 79 -6.58 -4.01 -6.65
CA VAL A 79 -7.96 -4.02 -6.13
C VAL A 79 -8.70 -2.72 -6.47
N ILE A 80 -8.04 -1.56 -6.38
CA ILE A 80 -8.67 -0.29 -6.80
C ILE A 80 -9.03 -0.33 -8.29
N GLN A 81 -8.14 -0.83 -9.14
CA GLN A 81 -8.39 -0.94 -10.58
C GLN A 81 -9.58 -1.87 -10.87
N GLU A 82 -9.59 -3.05 -10.26
CA GLU A 82 -10.70 -4.03 -10.39
C GLU A 82 -12.03 -3.43 -9.96
N VAL A 83 -12.06 -2.77 -8.81
CA VAL A 83 -13.25 -2.10 -8.27
C VAL A 83 -13.73 -0.96 -9.18
N VAL A 84 -12.82 -0.12 -9.68
CA VAL A 84 -13.18 0.98 -10.57
C VAL A 84 -13.76 0.45 -11.88
N THR A 85 -13.14 -0.58 -12.46
CA THR A 85 -13.67 -1.24 -13.66
C THR A 85 -15.06 -1.80 -13.39
N TYR A 86 -15.25 -2.55 -12.30
CA TYR A 86 -16.54 -3.11 -11.93
C TYR A 86 -17.63 -2.04 -11.78
N ILE A 87 -17.35 -0.96 -11.05
CA ILE A 87 -18.33 0.13 -10.86
C ILE A 87 -18.68 0.77 -12.20
N ASN A 88 -17.69 1.01 -13.06
CA ASN A 88 -17.93 1.61 -14.38
C ASN A 88 -18.78 0.70 -15.26
N ASP A 89 -18.52 -0.61 -15.28
CA ASP A 89 -19.32 -1.57 -16.05
C ASP A 89 -20.77 -1.58 -15.57
N GLN A 90 -21.00 -1.58 -14.26
CA GLN A 90 -22.34 -1.50 -13.68
C GLN A 90 -23.06 -0.17 -13.99
N MET A 91 -22.32 0.95 -14.02
CA MET A 91 -22.88 2.24 -14.42
C MET A 91 -23.25 2.25 -15.91
N GLU A 92 -22.48 1.55 -16.74
CA GLU A 92 -22.75 1.44 -18.17
C GLU A 92 -23.97 0.56 -18.46
N GLU A 93 -24.12 -0.55 -17.74
CA GLU A 93 -25.33 -1.40 -17.80
C GLU A 93 -26.58 -0.57 -17.49
N VAL A 94 -26.59 0.18 -16.39
CA VAL A 94 -27.73 1.04 -16.01
C VAL A 94 -27.99 2.17 -17.02
N ARG A 95 -26.96 2.65 -17.74
CA ARG A 95 -27.13 3.70 -18.76
C ARG A 95 -27.80 3.21 -20.03
N TYR A 96 -27.69 1.91 -20.34
CA TYR A 96 -28.19 1.32 -21.58
C TYR A 96 -29.42 0.41 -21.40
N GLU A 97 -29.74 0.02 -20.18
CA GLU A 97 -31.03 -0.59 -19.80
C GLU A 97 -32.13 0.46 -19.55
#